data_AF-A0AAD5ZF22-F1
#
_entry.id   AF-A0AAD5ZF22-F1
#
_cell.length_a   1.000
_cell.length_b   1.000
_cell.length_c   1.000
_cell.angle_alpha   90.00
_cell.angle_beta   90.00
_cell.angle_gamma   90.00
#
_symmetry.space_group_name_H-M   'P 1'
#
loop_
_entity.id
_entity.type
_entity.pdbx_description
1 polymer ?
#
loop_
_entity_poly.entity_id
_entity_poly.type
_entity_poly.pdbx_seq_one_letter_code
_entity_poly.pdbx_strand_id
1 'polypeptide(L)'
;MENPAVAGESLEASGAMSRKEKRKVMKKLKRKQVRREMAIREKEEEEARLNDPEEQLRLKRLEEEERERAEKERRLFEERERQWIEANKRRKEEEEEAERQKKLLEEANGDAKNREDNLEELEEDDGEWEYIESGPAEIIWKGNEIIVKKKTIKVPKSNAQKEPKREEADRPTSNPLPPQSEAFSSHMSVVAASAQEVLNKMAQETPNFGTEQDKAHCPFHLKTGVCRFGQRCNRAHFYPEKACTLLIKNMYAGPGLAWEQDEGLEVR
;
A
#
# COMPACT_ATOMS: atom_id res chain seq x y z
N MET A 1 -5.50 -58.51 -11.75
CA MET A 1 -6.70 -58.01 -11.06
C MET A 1 -7.33 -56.98 -11.99
N GLU A 2 -8.42 -57.44 -12.60
CA GLU A 2 -9.54 -56.75 -13.25
C GLU A 2 -9.35 -55.27 -13.66
N ASN A 3 -9.27 -55.05 -14.98
CA ASN A 3 -9.56 -53.75 -15.59
C ASN A 3 -11.07 -53.49 -15.53
N PRO A 4 -11.55 -52.35 -15.02
CA PRO A 4 -12.97 -52.03 -15.08
C PRO A 4 -13.37 -51.72 -16.51
N ALA A 5 -14.42 -52.41 -16.95
CA ALA A 5 -15.04 -52.31 -18.25
C ALA A 5 -15.34 -50.85 -18.63
N VAL A 6 -14.79 -50.41 -19.77
CA VAL A 6 -15.25 -49.20 -20.45
C VAL A 6 -16.66 -49.48 -20.93
N ALA A 7 -17.64 -48.98 -20.18
CA ALA A 7 -19.04 -49.00 -20.54
C ALA A 7 -19.21 -48.30 -21.91
N GLY A 8 -19.51 -49.09 -22.93
CA GLY A 8 -19.97 -48.57 -24.21
C GLY A 8 -21.33 -47.92 -24.01
N GLU A 9 -21.36 -46.59 -23.90
CA GLU A 9 -22.59 -45.82 -24.01
C GLU A 9 -23.15 -45.96 -25.43
N SER A 10 -24.09 -46.88 -25.57
CA SER A 10 -24.97 -47.01 -26.72
C SER A 10 -25.86 -45.77 -26.81
N LEU A 11 -25.50 -44.82 -27.68
CA LEU A 11 -26.39 -43.74 -28.09
C LEU A 11 -27.37 -44.26 -29.16
N GLU A 12 -28.37 -45.01 -28.71
CA GLU A 12 -29.66 -45.14 -29.37
C GLU A 12 -30.45 -43.84 -29.11
N ALA A 13 -30.36 -42.89 -30.05
CA ALA A 13 -31.24 -41.72 -30.08
C ALA A 13 -31.78 -41.52 -31.50
N SER A 14 -33.09 -41.73 -31.58
CA SER A 14 -34.00 -41.56 -32.70
C SER A 14 -33.85 -40.22 -33.44
N GLY A 15 -33.72 -40.32 -34.76
CA GLY A 15 -33.56 -39.21 -35.69
C GLY A 15 -32.37 -39.47 -36.59
N ALA A 16 -32.61 -39.98 -37.80
CA ALA A 16 -31.56 -40.29 -38.77
C ALA A 16 -30.82 -39.01 -39.20
N MET A 17 -29.83 -38.58 -38.41
CA MET A 17 -29.01 -37.42 -38.73
C MET A 17 -28.44 -37.60 -40.13
N SER A 18 -28.48 -36.54 -40.92
CA SER A 18 -27.98 -36.55 -42.28
C SER A 18 -26.52 -37.01 -42.29
N ARG A 19 -26.10 -37.71 -43.36
CA ARG A 19 -24.69 -38.11 -43.56
C ARG A 19 -23.71 -36.94 -43.36
N LYS A 20 -24.15 -35.72 -43.70
CA LYS A 20 -23.39 -34.48 -43.51
C LYS A 20 -23.20 -34.11 -42.02
N GLU A 21 -24.23 -34.32 -41.20
CA GLU A 21 -24.21 -34.04 -39.76
C GLU A 21 -23.36 -35.06 -39.01
N LYS A 22 -23.50 -36.36 -39.34
CA LYS A 22 -22.64 -37.42 -38.81
C LYS A 22 -21.15 -37.14 -39.09
N ARG A 23 -20.81 -36.71 -40.32
CA ARG A 23 -19.44 -36.30 -40.68
C ARG A 23 -18.95 -35.10 -39.86
N LYS A 24 -19.79 -34.10 -39.62
CA LYS A 24 -19.44 -32.91 -38.81
C LYS A 24 -19.17 -33.29 -37.35
N VAL A 25 -20.01 -34.13 -36.75
CA VAL A 25 -19.83 -34.61 -35.37
C VAL A 25 -18.55 -35.41 -35.23
N MET A 26 -18.29 -36.36 -36.14
CA MET A 26 -17.04 -37.13 -36.14
C MET A 26 -15.79 -36.24 -36.27
N LYS A 27 -15.82 -35.23 -37.15
CA LYS A 27 -14.71 -34.26 -37.28
C LYS A 27 -14.53 -33.41 -36.02
N LYS A 28 -15.62 -33.02 -35.35
CA LYS A 28 -15.59 -32.27 -34.09
C LYS A 28 -15.00 -33.13 -32.95
N LEU A 29 -15.40 -34.40 -32.85
CA LEU A 29 -14.86 -35.35 -31.87
C LEU A 29 -13.37 -35.61 -32.11
N LYS A 30 -12.95 -35.88 -33.34
CA LYS A 30 -11.53 -36.07 -33.67
C LYS A 30 -10.69 -34.83 -33.33
N ARG A 31 -11.19 -33.62 -33.62
CA ARG A 31 -10.51 -32.36 -33.23
C ARG A 31 -10.46 -32.17 -31.71
N LYS A 32 -11.47 -32.64 -30.97
CA LYS A 32 -11.49 -32.60 -29.50
C LYS A 32 -10.48 -33.59 -28.92
N GLN A 33 -10.42 -34.79 -29.47
CA GLN A 33 -9.49 -35.84 -29.07
C GLN A 33 -8.03 -35.43 -29.32
N VAL A 34 -7.70 -34.93 -30.52
CA VAL A 34 -6.34 -34.46 -30.84
C VAL A 34 -5.90 -33.33 -29.90
N ARG A 35 -6.79 -32.39 -29.56
CA ARG A 35 -6.46 -31.33 -28.58
C ARG A 35 -6.19 -31.88 -27.19
N ARG A 36 -6.97 -32.88 -26.75
CA ARG A 36 -6.77 -33.54 -25.45
C ARG A 36 -5.47 -34.33 -25.42
N GLU A 37 -5.18 -35.11 -26.46
CA GLU A 37 -3.95 -35.89 -26.58
C GLU A 37 -2.72 -34.98 -26.59
N MET A 38 -2.76 -33.86 -27.32
CA MET A 38 -1.69 -32.86 -27.29
C MET A 38 -1.48 -32.25 -25.90
N ALA A 39 -2.57 -31.89 -25.20
CA ALA A 39 -2.49 -31.31 -23.87
C ALA A 39 -2.00 -32.33 -22.81
N ILE A 40 -2.37 -33.60 -22.95
CA ILE A 40 -1.86 -34.67 -22.08
C ILE A 40 -0.36 -34.88 -22.35
N ARG A 41 0.04 -34.98 -23.62
CA ARG A 41 1.44 -35.16 -23.98
C ARG A 41 2.32 -34.00 -23.51
N GLU A 42 1.86 -32.76 -23.62
CA GLU A 42 2.58 -31.58 -23.10
C GLU A 42 2.77 -31.65 -21.57
N LYS A 43 1.73 -32.08 -20.82
CA LYS A 43 1.84 -32.30 -19.37
C LYS A 43 2.80 -33.42 -19.02
N GLU A 44 2.76 -34.53 -19.74
CA GLU A 44 3.68 -35.66 -19.54
C GLU A 44 5.13 -35.27 -19.85
N GLU A 45 5.36 -34.49 -20.90
CA GLU A 45 6.69 -33.95 -21.25
C GLU A 45 7.20 -32.98 -20.18
N GLU A 46 6.34 -32.11 -19.63
CA GLU A 46 6.71 -31.20 -18.53
C GLU A 46 6.97 -31.94 -17.21
N GLU A 47 6.14 -32.92 -16.88
CA GLU A 47 6.34 -33.78 -15.71
C GLU A 47 7.63 -34.60 -15.85
N ALA A 48 7.93 -35.12 -17.04
CA ALA A 48 9.19 -35.80 -17.32
C ALA A 48 10.41 -34.86 -17.18
N ARG A 49 10.29 -33.60 -17.64
CA ARG A 49 11.34 -32.58 -17.45
C ARG A 49 11.55 -32.23 -15.99
N LEU A 50 10.48 -32.19 -15.18
CA LEU A 50 10.56 -31.90 -13.74
C LEU A 50 11.06 -33.10 -12.91
N ASN A 51 10.78 -34.33 -13.38
CA ASN A 51 11.23 -35.57 -12.74
C ASN A 51 12.65 -36.00 -13.16
N ASP A 52 13.27 -35.28 -14.10
CA ASP A 52 14.65 -35.51 -14.48
C ASP A 52 15.61 -35.16 -13.32
N PRO A 53 16.47 -36.08 -12.88
CA PRO A 53 17.33 -35.87 -11.71
C PRO A 53 18.33 -34.71 -11.87
N GLU A 54 18.75 -34.38 -13.11
CA GLU A 54 19.68 -33.29 -13.37
C GLU A 54 18.99 -31.92 -13.24
N GLU A 55 17.79 -31.76 -13.79
CA GLU A 55 16.96 -30.56 -13.59
C GLU A 55 16.56 -30.37 -12.12
N GLN A 56 16.25 -31.44 -11.38
CA GLN A 56 15.99 -31.33 -9.93
C GLN A 56 17.20 -30.84 -9.14
N LEU A 57 18.40 -31.31 -9.49
CA LEU A 57 19.64 -30.86 -8.83
C LEU A 57 19.94 -29.39 -9.15
N ARG A 58 19.68 -28.98 -10.40
CA ARG A 58 19.80 -27.59 -10.84
C ARG A 58 18.84 -26.67 -10.10
N LEU A 59 17.57 -27.07 -9.98
CA LEU A 59 16.56 -26.32 -9.23
C LEU A 59 16.93 -26.19 -7.74
N LYS A 60 17.40 -27.26 -7.10
CA LYS A 60 17.85 -27.22 -5.69
C LYS A 60 19.03 -26.26 -5.48
N ARG A 61 19.98 -26.22 -6.43
CA ARG A 61 21.11 -25.28 -6.38
C ARG A 61 20.64 -23.83 -6.49
N LEU A 62 19.73 -23.54 -7.42
CA LEU A 62 19.15 -22.21 -7.58
C LEU A 62 18.37 -21.79 -6.32
N GLU A 63 17.63 -22.73 -5.71
CA GLU A 63 16.94 -22.50 -4.45
C GLU A 63 17.92 -22.20 -3.30
N GLU A 64 19.02 -22.94 -3.20
CA GLU A 64 20.09 -22.68 -2.22
C GLU A 64 20.72 -21.30 -2.40
N GLU A 65 21.08 -20.93 -3.63
CA GLU A 65 21.63 -19.61 -3.95
C GLU A 65 20.63 -18.47 -3.67
N GLU A 66 19.33 -18.70 -3.89
CA GLU A 66 18.28 -17.74 -3.53
C GLU A 66 18.11 -17.62 -2.01
N ARG A 67 18.15 -18.73 -1.27
CA ARG A 67 18.12 -18.72 0.21
C ARG A 67 19.31 -17.97 0.78
N GLU A 68 20.51 -18.18 0.24
CA GLU A 68 21.72 -17.45 0.65
C GLU A 68 21.61 -15.95 0.35
N ARG A 69 21.08 -15.57 -0.83
CA ARG A 69 20.84 -14.16 -1.17
C ARG A 69 19.84 -13.53 -0.20
N ALA A 70 18.73 -14.19 0.09
CA ALA A 70 17.73 -13.71 1.03
C ALA A 70 18.27 -13.59 2.46
N GLU A 71 19.13 -14.52 2.90
CA GLU A 71 19.78 -14.44 4.21
C GLU A 71 20.77 -13.27 4.29
N LYS A 72 21.58 -13.06 3.25
CA LYS A 72 22.48 -11.91 3.17
C LYS A 72 21.71 -10.60 3.23
N GLU A 73 20.59 -10.50 2.51
CA GLU A 73 19.74 -9.32 2.53
C GLU A 73 19.12 -9.07 3.91
N ARG A 74 18.61 -10.10 4.59
CA ARG A 74 18.11 -9.99 5.97
C ARG A 74 19.20 -9.51 6.91
N ARG A 75 20.40 -10.09 6.85
CA ARG A 75 21.54 -9.66 7.69
C ARG A 75 21.92 -8.20 7.42
N LEU A 76 21.97 -7.78 6.15
CA LEU A 76 22.24 -6.39 5.79
C LEU A 76 21.13 -5.44 6.29
N PHE A 77 19.87 -5.89 6.29
CA PHE A 77 18.76 -5.14 6.85
C PHE A 77 18.90 -4.97 8.37
N GLU A 78 19.17 -6.06 9.09
CA GLU A 78 19.42 -6.03 10.54
C GLU A 78 20.62 -5.15 10.91
N GLU A 79 21.69 -5.20 10.12
CA GLU A 79 22.87 -4.35 10.31
C GLU A 79 22.52 -2.86 10.11
N ARG A 80 21.78 -2.52 9.05
CA ARG A 80 21.29 -1.16 8.83
C ARG A 80 20.38 -0.68 9.95
N GLU A 81 19.50 -1.54 10.45
CA GLU A 81 18.61 -1.22 11.57
C GLU A 81 19.42 -0.94 12.84
N ARG A 82 20.42 -1.77 13.15
CA ARG A 82 21.33 -1.54 14.28
C ARG A 82 22.07 -0.21 14.16
N GLN A 83 22.64 0.07 12.97
CA GLN A 83 23.33 1.33 12.70
C GLN A 83 22.39 2.53 12.88
N TRP A 84 21.14 2.42 12.44
CA TRP A 84 20.14 3.48 12.61
C TRP A 84 19.76 3.71 14.07
N ILE A 85 19.56 2.64 14.84
CA ILE A 85 19.27 2.73 16.28
C ILE A 85 20.44 3.38 17.03
N GLU A 86 21.68 2.96 16.73
CA GLU A 86 22.88 3.52 17.33
C GLU A 86 23.06 5.01 16.97
N ALA A 87 22.89 5.37 15.70
CA ALA A 87 22.96 6.76 15.25
C ALA A 87 21.87 7.64 15.89
N ASN A 88 20.65 7.13 16.05
CA ASN A 88 19.58 7.84 16.76
C ASN A 88 19.91 8.03 18.24
N LYS A 89 20.47 7.01 18.89
CA LYS A 89 20.91 7.12 20.29
C LYS A 89 22.00 8.19 20.45
N ARG A 90 23.01 8.19 19.56
CA ARG A 90 24.07 9.20 19.55
C ARG A 90 23.51 10.61 19.34
N ARG A 91 22.62 10.80 18.36
CA ARG A 91 21.97 12.10 18.11
C ARG A 91 21.22 12.60 19.36
N LYS A 92 20.56 11.70 20.09
CA LYS A 92 19.85 12.04 21.33
C LYS A 92 20.81 12.44 22.45
N GLU A 93 21.93 11.73 22.61
CA GLU A 93 22.97 12.07 23.60
C GLU A 93 23.63 13.43 23.28
N GLU A 94 23.92 13.70 22.00
CA GLU A 94 24.43 15.00 21.53
C GLU A 94 23.44 16.14 21.77
N GLU A 95 22.14 15.93 21.53
CA GLU A 95 21.08 16.90 21.80
C GLU A 95 20.96 17.20 23.30
N GLU A 96 21.01 16.17 24.15
CA GLU A 96 20.98 16.33 25.61
C GLU A 96 22.24 17.05 26.13
N GLU A 97 23.43 16.76 25.56
CA GLU A 97 24.65 17.47 25.92
C GLU A 97 24.61 18.94 25.47
N ALA A 98 24.12 19.22 24.27
CA ALA A 98 23.93 20.59 23.78
C ALA A 98 22.94 21.37 24.66
N GLU A 99 21.85 20.73 25.12
CA GLU A 99 20.92 21.32 26.07
C GLU A 99 21.59 21.62 27.41
N ARG A 100 22.40 20.69 27.95
CA ARG A 100 23.18 20.92 29.18
C ARG A 100 24.18 22.07 29.02
N GLN A 101 24.90 22.14 27.90
CA GLN A 101 25.84 23.22 27.62
C GLN A 101 25.12 24.56 27.49
N LYS A 102 23.99 24.60 26.80
CA LYS A 102 23.16 25.81 26.68
C LYS A 102 22.69 26.29 28.04
N LYS A 103 22.24 25.39 28.91
CA LYS A 103 21.81 25.74 30.27
C LYS A 103 22.94 26.35 31.11
N LEU A 104 24.15 25.80 31.04
CA LEU A 104 25.33 26.36 31.72
C LEU A 104 25.69 27.76 31.19
N LEU A 105 25.61 27.98 29.87
CA LEU A 105 25.84 29.30 29.28
C LEU A 105 24.75 30.31 29.67
N GLU A 106 23.49 29.88 29.79
CA GLU A 106 22.38 30.72 30.23
C GLU A 106 22.50 31.09 31.72
N GLU A 107 22.90 30.15 32.58
CA GLU A 107 23.22 30.41 34.00
C GLU A 107 24.39 31.40 34.13
N ALA A 108 25.48 31.20 33.38
CA ALA A 108 26.63 32.11 33.39
C ALA A 108 26.32 33.52 32.86
N ASN A 109 25.47 33.64 31.83
CA ASN A 109 25.02 34.94 31.32
C ASN A 109 23.98 35.60 32.24
N GLY A 110 23.15 34.82 32.96
CA GLY A 110 22.22 35.33 33.95
C GLY A 110 22.93 36.01 35.13
N ASP A 111 24.06 35.47 35.58
CA ASP A 111 24.91 36.07 36.63
C ASP A 111 25.60 37.38 36.18
N ALA A 112 25.91 37.52 34.88
CA ALA A 112 26.44 38.77 34.31
C ALA A 112 25.36 39.85 34.20
N LYS A 113 24.15 39.47 33.75
CA LYS A 113 23.02 40.39 33.59
C LYS A 113 22.53 40.95 34.92
N ASN A 114 22.47 40.11 35.97
CA ASN A 114 22.10 40.54 37.33
C ASN A 114 23.14 41.49 37.98
N ARG A 115 24.36 41.58 37.40
CA ARG A 115 25.43 42.49 37.82
C ARG A 115 25.43 43.82 37.05
N GLU A 116 24.89 43.83 35.84
CA GLU A 116 24.66 45.04 35.03
C GLU A 116 23.30 45.70 35.32
N ASP A 117 22.28 44.94 35.72
CA ASP A 117 20.94 45.43 36.09
C ASP A 117 20.90 46.26 37.40
N ASN A 118 22.05 46.50 38.05
CA ASN A 118 22.16 47.43 39.20
C ASN A 118 22.62 48.85 38.79
N LEU A 119 22.72 49.18 37.50
CA LEU A 119 23.16 50.51 37.05
C LEU A 119 22.34 51.15 35.91
N GLU A 120 21.22 50.57 35.48
CA GLU A 120 20.33 51.18 34.48
C GLU A 120 18.87 51.05 34.90
N GLU A 121 18.53 51.68 36.03
CA GLU A 121 17.15 52.07 36.33
C GLU A 121 16.90 53.43 35.68
N LEU A 122 16.47 53.45 34.42
CA LEU A 122 15.65 54.51 33.78
C LEU A 122 15.52 54.23 32.28
N GLU A 123 14.46 53.53 31.89
CA GLU A 123 13.67 53.86 30.71
C GLU A 123 12.35 53.07 30.76
N GLU A 124 11.26 53.79 31.04
CA GLU A 124 9.89 53.32 30.85
C GLU A 124 9.64 53.21 29.34
N ASP A 125 9.70 52.01 28.77
CA ASP A 125 9.25 51.74 27.39
C ASP A 125 7.94 50.94 27.41
N ASP A 126 6.94 51.52 26.76
CA ASP A 126 5.52 51.22 26.80
C ASP A 126 5.14 50.06 25.87
N GLY A 127 5.44 48.83 26.28
CA GLY A 127 5.07 47.64 25.52
C GLY A 127 3.56 47.49 25.30
N GLU A 128 3.10 47.60 24.06
CA GLU A 128 1.70 47.42 23.64
C GLU A 128 1.27 45.93 23.73
N TRP A 129 0.18 45.67 24.45
CA TRP A 129 -0.29 44.32 24.76
C TRP A 129 -1.48 43.89 23.88
N GLU A 130 -1.51 42.62 23.46
CA GLU A 130 -2.64 42.04 22.73
C GLU A 130 -3.29 40.90 23.54
N TYR A 131 -4.63 40.83 23.52
CA TYR A 131 -5.40 39.78 24.17
C TYR A 131 -5.66 38.64 23.19
N ILE A 132 -5.14 37.45 23.49
CA ILE A 132 -5.33 36.25 22.66
C ILE A 132 -6.32 35.31 23.37
N GLU A 133 -7.29 34.75 22.64
CA GLU A 133 -8.19 33.69 23.12
C GLU A 133 -7.38 32.39 23.27
N SER A 134 -7.11 31.96 24.51
CA SER A 134 -6.29 30.77 24.78
C SER A 134 -7.14 29.64 25.35
N GLY A 135 -7.28 28.57 24.57
CA GLY A 135 -7.82 27.28 25.01
C GLY A 135 -9.30 27.04 24.62
N PRO A 136 -9.75 25.77 24.66
CA PRO A 136 -11.11 25.39 24.30
C PRO A 136 -12.12 26.06 25.26
N ALA A 137 -13.21 26.57 24.70
CA ALA A 137 -14.21 27.33 25.44
C ALA A 137 -14.84 26.50 26.57
N GLU A 138 -14.96 27.10 27.75
CA GLU A 138 -15.58 26.45 28.89
C GLU A 138 -17.10 26.58 28.74
N ILE A 139 -17.77 25.45 28.51
CA ILE A 139 -19.23 25.40 28.36
C ILE A 139 -19.84 25.10 29.73
N ILE A 140 -20.52 26.10 30.29
CA ILE A 140 -21.21 25.98 31.58
C ILE A 140 -22.70 25.83 31.32
N TRP A 141 -23.28 24.71 31.77
CA TRP A 141 -24.71 24.43 31.67
C TRP A 141 -25.40 24.91 32.95
N LYS A 142 -26.30 25.90 32.85
CA LYS A 142 -27.13 26.37 33.96
C LYS A 142 -28.60 26.20 33.61
N GLY A 143 -29.19 25.09 34.06
CA GLY A 143 -30.57 24.74 33.70
C GLY A 143 -30.71 24.52 32.18
N ASN A 144 -31.62 25.25 31.54
CA ASN A 144 -31.85 25.17 30.08
C ASN A 144 -31.02 26.17 29.26
N GLU A 145 -30.10 26.90 29.88
CA GLU A 145 -29.24 27.87 29.20
C GLU A 145 -27.78 27.40 29.16
N ILE A 146 -27.17 27.57 27.99
CA ILE A 146 -25.76 27.26 27.73
C ILE A 146 -24.98 28.57 27.75
N ILE A 147 -24.03 28.70 28.69
CA ILE A 147 -23.13 29.86 28.77
C ILE A 147 -21.74 29.42 28.32
N VAL A 148 -21.27 29.97 27.21
CA VAL A 148 -19.94 29.69 26.65
C VAL A 148 -18.98 30.78 27.11
N LYS A 149 -18.05 30.44 27.99
CA LYS A 149 -17.05 31.39 28.52
C LYS A 149 -15.70 31.13 27.88
N LYS A 150 -15.21 32.11 27.12
CA LYS A 150 -13.85 32.09 26.55
C LYS A 150 -12.89 32.82 27.48
N LYS A 151 -11.73 32.21 27.76
CA LYS A 151 -10.70 32.79 28.62
C LYS A 151 -9.62 33.45 27.76
N THR A 152 -9.42 34.75 27.92
CA THR A 152 -8.39 35.51 27.20
C THR A 152 -7.18 35.74 28.10
N ILE A 153 -5.98 35.54 27.57
CA ILE A 153 -4.71 35.79 28.28
C ILE A 153 -4.00 36.96 27.57
N LYS A 154 -3.37 37.83 28.36
CA LYS A 154 -2.63 39.00 27.88
C LYS A 154 -1.18 38.61 27.62
N VAL A 155 -0.68 38.77 26.39
CA VAL A 155 0.66 38.31 25.97
C VAL A 155 1.42 39.47 25.31
N PRO A 156 2.75 39.62 25.51
CA PRO A 156 3.54 40.65 24.82
C PRO A 156 3.65 40.35 23.32
N LYS A 157 3.57 41.36 22.46
CA LYS A 157 3.50 41.24 20.99
C LYS A 157 4.68 40.54 20.28
N SER A 158 5.78 40.21 20.96
CA SER A 158 7.00 39.69 20.32
C SER A 158 7.09 38.17 20.16
N ASN A 159 6.10 37.37 20.58
CA ASN A 159 6.21 35.90 20.59
C ASN A 159 5.00 35.14 20.03
N ALA A 160 4.33 35.68 19.01
CA ALA A 160 3.27 34.97 18.29
C ALA A 160 3.83 34.09 17.16
N GLN A 161 4.60 33.03 17.49
CA GLN A 161 4.86 31.89 16.60
C GLN A 161 5.57 30.75 17.36
N LYS A 162 4.81 29.99 18.17
CA LYS A 162 5.18 28.62 18.57
C LYS A 162 3.91 27.79 18.64
N GLU A 163 3.76 26.90 17.64
CA GLU A 163 2.75 25.85 17.60
C GLU A 163 2.84 24.94 18.83
N PRO A 164 1.72 24.52 19.44
CA PRO A 164 1.76 23.61 20.57
C PRO A 164 1.98 22.16 20.10
N LYS A 165 3.10 21.55 20.51
CA LYS A 165 3.28 20.08 20.55
C LYS A 165 2.13 19.48 21.36
N ARG A 166 1.28 18.67 20.72
CA ARG A 166 0.27 17.87 21.42
C ARG A 166 0.93 16.60 21.95
N GLU A 167 0.93 16.44 23.27
CA GLU A 167 1.28 15.19 23.93
C GLU A 167 0.17 14.16 23.70
N GLU A 168 0.54 12.99 23.20
CA GLU A 168 -0.35 11.90 22.87
C GLU A 168 -0.68 11.10 24.14
N ALA A 169 -1.91 11.26 24.63
CA ALA A 169 -2.38 10.57 25.83
C ALA A 169 -2.63 9.08 25.54
N ASP A 170 -1.98 8.23 26.35
CA ASP A 170 -2.25 6.80 26.54
C ASP A 170 -3.77 6.53 26.60
N ARG A 171 -4.32 5.88 25.57
CA ARG A 171 -5.74 5.52 25.52
C ARG A 171 -5.89 4.01 25.33
N PRO A 172 -6.56 3.30 26.27
CA PRO A 172 -6.71 1.85 26.18
C PRO A 172 -7.63 1.49 25.01
N THR A 173 -7.09 0.74 24.04
CA THR A 173 -7.78 0.39 22.80
C THR A 173 -8.63 -0.86 22.99
N SER A 174 -9.92 -0.71 23.26
CA SER A 174 -10.93 -1.78 23.16
C SER A 174 -11.72 -1.74 21.84
N ASN A 175 -11.22 -1.02 20.82
CA ASN A 175 -11.87 -0.90 19.52
C ASN A 175 -11.04 -1.60 18.42
N PRO A 176 -11.58 -2.60 17.70
CA PRO A 176 -10.86 -3.43 16.72
C PRO A 176 -10.74 -2.75 15.34
N LEU A 177 -10.57 -1.44 15.30
CA LEU A 177 -10.24 -0.72 14.06
C LEU A 177 -8.73 -0.50 14.00
N PRO A 178 -8.13 -0.54 12.79
CA PRO A 178 -6.68 -0.45 12.64
C PRO A 178 -6.16 0.84 13.29
N PRO A 179 -4.99 0.78 13.96
CA PRO A 179 -4.47 1.92 14.68
C PRO A 179 -4.27 3.07 13.71
N GLN A 180 -4.96 4.19 13.95
CA GLN A 180 -4.65 5.46 13.32
C GLN A 180 -3.37 6.03 13.95
N SER A 181 -2.29 5.27 13.96
CA SER A 181 -0.99 5.82 14.29
C SER A 181 -0.59 6.78 13.18
N GLU A 182 0.00 7.91 13.55
CA GLU A 182 0.59 8.84 12.56
C GLU A 182 1.61 8.14 11.66
N ALA A 183 2.23 7.04 12.14
CA ALA A 183 3.07 6.15 11.36
C ALA A 183 2.32 5.42 10.23
N PHE A 184 1.09 4.95 10.47
CA PHE A 184 0.27 4.33 9.43
C PHE A 184 -0.25 5.37 8.42
N SER A 185 -0.65 6.55 8.91
CA SER A 185 -1.09 7.66 8.05
C SER A 185 0.05 8.23 7.20
N SER A 186 1.25 8.38 7.76
CA SER A 186 2.44 8.83 7.02
C SER A 186 2.91 7.78 6.02
N HIS A 187 2.93 6.49 6.38
CA HIS A 187 3.25 5.42 5.43
C HIS A 187 2.21 5.34 4.30
N MET A 188 0.92 5.42 4.60
CA MET A 188 -0.13 5.49 3.58
C MET A 188 0.00 6.74 2.71
N SER A 189 0.33 7.89 3.31
CA SER A 189 0.53 9.14 2.59
C SER A 189 1.73 9.04 1.63
N VAL A 190 2.86 8.45 2.05
CA VAL A 190 4.07 8.27 1.23
C VAL A 190 3.83 7.27 0.08
N VAL A 191 3.18 6.14 0.35
CA VAL A 191 2.90 5.11 -0.67
C VAL A 191 1.82 5.58 -1.65
N ALA A 192 0.77 6.26 -1.15
CA ALA A 192 -0.25 6.87 -2.02
C ALA A 192 0.32 8.02 -2.85
N ALA A 193 1.21 8.84 -2.28
CA ALA A 193 1.90 9.90 -3.02
C ALA A 193 2.73 9.34 -4.16
N SER A 194 3.49 8.26 -3.96
CA SER A 194 4.32 7.67 -5.02
C SER A 194 3.50 7.16 -6.22
N ALA A 195 2.39 6.47 -5.98
CA ALA A 195 1.52 5.99 -7.07
C ALA A 195 0.80 7.13 -7.79
N GLN A 196 0.29 8.11 -7.03
CA GLN A 196 -0.40 9.28 -7.57
C GLN A 196 0.55 10.22 -8.31
N GLU A 197 1.80 10.36 -7.87
CA GLU A 197 2.81 11.21 -8.51
C GLU A 197 3.16 10.71 -9.91
N VAL A 198 3.29 9.38 -10.10
CA VAL A 198 3.50 8.82 -11.45
C VAL A 198 2.30 9.06 -12.35
N LEU A 199 1.07 8.90 -11.83
CA LEU A 199 -0.15 9.20 -12.58
C LEU A 199 -0.28 10.69 -12.91
N ASN A 200 0.07 11.57 -11.98
CA ASN A 200 0.03 13.02 -12.17
C ASN A 200 1.07 13.50 -13.18
N LYS A 201 2.26 12.88 -13.19
CA LYS A 201 3.29 13.15 -14.19
C LYS A 201 2.82 12.75 -15.60
N MET A 202 2.24 11.55 -15.74
CA MET A 202 1.63 11.12 -17.00
C MET A 202 0.43 12.00 -17.42
N ALA A 203 -0.31 12.53 -16.44
CA ALA A 203 -1.42 13.45 -16.67
C ALA A 203 -0.99 14.83 -17.18
N GLN A 204 0.21 15.28 -16.82
CA GLN A 204 0.79 16.53 -17.33
C GLN A 204 1.34 16.36 -18.76
N GLU A 205 1.86 15.19 -19.09
CA GLU A 205 2.44 14.88 -20.40
C GLU A 205 1.37 14.60 -21.48
N THR A 206 0.19 14.10 -21.08
CA THR A 206 -0.88 13.70 -22.01
C THR A 206 -2.14 14.54 -21.82
N PRO A 207 -2.60 15.30 -22.84
CA PRO A 207 -3.87 16.00 -22.74
C PRO A 207 -5.01 15.00 -22.52
N ASN A 208 -5.84 15.24 -21.50
CA ASN A 208 -7.01 14.46 -21.15
C ASN A 208 -6.73 13.06 -20.54
N PHE A 209 -5.55 12.85 -19.96
CA PHE A 209 -5.18 11.60 -19.30
C PHE A 209 -6.25 11.08 -18.32
N GLY A 210 -6.55 9.79 -18.42
CA GLY A 210 -7.54 9.15 -17.54
C GLY A 210 -9.00 9.49 -17.79
N THR A 211 -9.29 10.28 -18.83
CA THR A 211 -10.64 10.51 -19.33
C THR A 211 -10.93 9.61 -20.52
N GLU A 212 -12.21 9.51 -20.92
CA GLU A 212 -12.58 8.73 -22.11
C GLU A 212 -11.99 9.28 -23.43
N GLN A 213 -11.53 10.53 -23.41
CA GLN A 213 -10.90 11.18 -24.56
C GLN A 213 -9.43 10.77 -24.72
N ASP A 214 -8.82 10.15 -23.69
CA ASP A 214 -7.50 9.53 -23.81
C ASP A 214 -7.60 8.27 -24.68
N LYS A 215 -6.97 8.35 -25.86
CA LYS A 215 -6.89 7.24 -26.81
C LYS A 215 -5.71 6.32 -26.53
N ALA A 216 -4.69 6.79 -25.82
CA ALA A 216 -3.48 6.04 -25.53
C ALA A 216 -3.69 5.12 -24.31
N HIS A 217 -4.35 5.60 -23.26
CA HIS A 217 -4.57 4.84 -22.03
C HIS A 217 -6.01 4.33 -21.90
N CYS A 218 -6.16 3.18 -21.25
CA CYS A 218 -7.48 2.60 -21.00
C CYS A 218 -8.14 3.29 -19.78
N PRO A 219 -9.24 4.05 -19.97
CA PRO A 219 -9.89 4.74 -18.85
C PRO A 219 -10.51 3.76 -17.84
N PHE A 220 -10.93 2.57 -18.30
CA PHE A 220 -11.45 1.53 -17.43
C PHE A 220 -10.35 0.97 -16.53
N HIS A 221 -9.22 0.54 -17.10
CA HIS A 221 -8.09 0.03 -16.32
C HIS A 221 -7.54 1.09 -15.35
N LEU A 222 -7.43 2.35 -15.79
CA LEU A 222 -6.89 3.41 -14.93
C LEU A 222 -7.80 3.71 -13.73
N LYS A 223 -9.12 3.69 -13.93
CA LYS A 223 -10.09 4.06 -12.89
C LYS A 223 -10.46 2.90 -11.96
N THR A 224 -10.60 1.69 -12.49
CA THR A 224 -11.09 0.53 -11.72
C THR A 224 -10.02 -0.54 -11.50
N GLY A 225 -8.84 -0.41 -12.11
CA GLY A 225 -7.80 -1.45 -12.09
C GLY A 225 -8.13 -2.68 -12.95
N VAL A 226 -9.29 -2.70 -13.63
CA VAL A 226 -9.77 -3.85 -14.40
C VAL A 226 -10.40 -3.41 -15.73
N CYS A 227 -9.98 -4.06 -16.82
CA CYS A 227 -10.57 -3.87 -18.15
C CYS A 227 -11.15 -5.19 -18.67
N ARG A 228 -12.36 -5.13 -19.24
CA ARG A 228 -13.05 -6.31 -19.83
C ARG A 228 -12.27 -6.99 -20.96
N PHE A 229 -11.38 -6.23 -21.62
CA PHE A 229 -10.55 -6.75 -22.71
C PHE A 229 -9.25 -7.37 -22.21
N GLY A 230 -8.93 -7.20 -20.92
CA GLY A 230 -7.69 -7.70 -20.32
C GLY A 230 -6.46 -7.26 -21.12
N GLN A 231 -5.54 -8.20 -21.36
CA GLN A 231 -4.33 -7.94 -22.13
C GLN A 231 -4.57 -7.71 -23.63
N ARG A 232 -5.77 -8.01 -24.15
CA ARG A 232 -6.15 -7.75 -25.54
C ARG A 232 -6.70 -6.34 -25.76
N CYS A 233 -6.66 -5.48 -24.74
CA CYS A 233 -7.05 -4.10 -24.91
C CYS A 233 -6.10 -3.41 -25.90
N ASN A 234 -6.65 -2.62 -26.81
CA ASN A 234 -5.87 -1.81 -27.75
C ASN A 234 -5.29 -0.54 -27.10
N ARG A 235 -5.66 -0.25 -25.85
CA ARG A 235 -5.18 0.89 -25.07
C ARG A 235 -4.25 0.41 -23.96
N ALA A 236 -3.28 1.25 -23.58
CA ALA A 236 -2.29 0.92 -22.58
C ALA A 236 -2.92 0.74 -21.18
N HIS A 237 -2.46 -0.29 -20.47
CA HIS A 237 -2.78 -0.57 -19.07
C HIS A 237 -1.58 -0.22 -18.21
N PHE A 238 -1.75 0.71 -17.26
CA PHE A 238 -0.69 1.12 -16.35
C PHE A 238 -0.73 0.27 -15.07
N TYR A 239 0.42 -0.29 -14.69
CA TYR A 239 0.60 -1.05 -13.45
C TYR A 239 1.68 -0.34 -12.62
N PRO A 240 1.30 0.41 -11.58
CA PRO A 240 2.29 1.09 -10.74
C PRO A 240 3.10 0.06 -9.94
N GLU A 241 4.41 0.30 -9.80
CA GLU A 241 5.33 -0.55 -9.02
C GLU A 241 5.03 -0.48 -7.51
N LYS A 242 4.51 0.65 -7.05
CA LYS A 242 4.07 0.88 -5.67
C LYS A 242 2.62 1.35 -5.68
N ALA A 243 1.77 0.71 -4.90
CA ALA A 243 0.37 1.10 -4.75
C ALA A 243 -0.13 0.82 -3.32
N CYS A 244 -1.08 1.62 -2.86
CA CYS A 244 -1.77 1.40 -1.59
C CYS A 244 -2.96 0.43 -1.72
N THR A 245 -3.35 0.07 -2.94
CA THR A 245 -4.48 -0.82 -3.22
C THR A 245 -4.00 -2.09 -3.91
N LEU A 246 -4.45 -3.24 -3.41
CA LEU A 246 -4.16 -4.56 -3.98
C LEU A 246 -5.42 -5.12 -4.64
N LEU A 247 -5.28 -5.73 -5.81
CA LEU A 247 -6.36 -6.42 -6.52
C LEU A 247 -6.09 -7.92 -6.53
N ILE A 248 -6.93 -8.69 -5.85
CA ILE A 248 -6.93 -10.15 -5.92
C ILE A 248 -8.05 -10.58 -6.86
N LYS A 249 -7.69 -10.96 -8.09
CA LYS A 249 -8.66 -11.42 -9.09
C LYS A 249 -9.32 -12.72 -8.62
N ASN A 250 -10.62 -12.83 -8.83
CA ASN A 250 -11.41 -14.03 -8.52
C ASN A 250 -11.33 -14.50 -7.04
N MET A 251 -11.12 -13.57 -6.09
CA MET A 251 -11.02 -13.91 -4.67
C MET A 251 -12.35 -14.43 -4.08
N TYR A 252 -13.48 -13.90 -4.55
CA TYR A 252 -14.81 -14.27 -4.08
C TYR A 252 -15.60 -14.95 -5.20
N ALA A 253 -15.80 -16.26 -5.07
CA ALA A 253 -16.72 -17.03 -5.90
C ALA A 253 -18.07 -17.13 -5.16
N GLY A 254 -19.04 -16.32 -5.59
CA GLY A 254 -20.38 -16.35 -5.00
C GLY A 254 -21.08 -17.70 -5.24
N PRO A 255 -21.88 -18.21 -4.28
CA PRO A 255 -22.65 -19.43 -4.48
C PRO A 255 -23.58 -19.26 -5.70
N GLY A 256 -23.41 -20.14 -6.71
CA GLY A 256 -24.15 -20.09 -7.97
C GLY A 256 -23.33 -19.69 -9.20
N LEU A 257 -22.11 -19.16 -9.03
CA LEU A 257 -21.14 -19.02 -10.14
C LEU A 257 -20.31 -20.30 -10.24
N ALA A 258 -20.84 -21.30 -10.94
CA ALA A 258 -20.11 -22.53 -11.23
C ALA A 258 -18.86 -22.22 -12.07
N TRP A 259 -17.74 -22.81 -11.66
CA TRP A 259 -16.37 -22.69 -12.18
C TRP A 259 -16.18 -23.11 -13.67
N GLU A 260 -17.25 -23.29 -14.44
CA GLU A 260 -17.19 -23.75 -15.83
C GLU A 260 -16.88 -22.64 -16.85
N GLN A 261 -16.80 -21.37 -16.43
CA GLN A 261 -16.66 -20.24 -17.36
C GLN A 261 -15.23 -19.70 -17.53
N ASP A 262 -14.29 -20.09 -16.66
CA ASP A 262 -12.93 -19.51 -16.68
C ASP A 262 -11.95 -20.21 -17.64
N GLU A 263 -12.28 -21.39 -18.19
CA GLU A 263 -11.41 -22.07 -19.18
C GLU A 263 -11.52 -21.51 -20.62
N GLY A 264 -12.23 -20.39 -20.83
CA GLY A 264 -12.59 -19.91 -22.17
C GLY A 264 -11.90 -18.63 -22.66
N LEU A 265 -11.17 -17.90 -21.82
CA LEU A 265 -10.68 -16.56 -22.18
C LEU A 265 -9.18 -16.43 -22.43
N GLU A 266 -8.39 -17.44 -22.12
CA GLU A 266 -7.01 -17.56 -22.56
C GLU A 266 -6.97 -18.53 -23.74
N VAL A 267 -6.26 -18.18 -24.81
CA VAL A 267 -6.19 -18.90 -26.10
C VAL A 267 -7.36 -18.62 -27.06
N ARG A 268 -7.33 -17.42 -27.67
CA ARG A 268 -7.59 -17.29 -29.11
C ARG A 268 -6.79 -16.14 -29.72
#